data_AF-A0A7V3QJ50-F1
#
_entry.id   AF-A0A7V3QJ50-F1
#
_cell.length_a   1.000
_cell.length_b   1.000
_cell.length_c   1.000
_cell.angle_alpha   90.00
_cell.angle_beta   90.00
_cell.angle_gamma   90.00
#
_symmetry.space_group_name_H-M   'P 1'
#
loop_
_entity.id
_entity.type
_entity.pdbx_description
1 polymer ?
#
loop_
_entity_poly.entity_id
_entity_poly.type
_entity_poly.pdbx_seq_one_letter_code
_entity_poly.pdbx_strand_id
1 'polypeptide(L)'
;MEKYKYIFGPIPSRRLGMSLGVDLVPYKVCIYDCVFCEVGKTLKTVNIRKEYIKKEDILGELERFLGNFSGQIDHITLTGSGETTLNVKLGEIIKEIKEKFTYPVAVLTHSGNITDPHVRLELSYADVVCPSLDAATQEVFEKVNRPYHGVKIDEIIVGLREFREIFKGTMFLEVLLVQGINDSEGELEKIGEAARYINPDSIHINTVDRPGSYPEAKPLLPEQLEFARSILSKYHPNVRVLSRSYKHLEKPQFSSEEDLINELMNIIRRRPMTVLDIVTSTGSDFFEISNLVKKLQQENLLEEVKLNGNKFYKIPSKV
;
A
#
# COMPACT_ATOMS: atom_id res chain seq x y z
N MET A 1 -24.99 -4.22 -3.27
CA MET A 1 -24.11 -3.72 -4.35
C MET A 1 -23.05 -2.86 -3.69
N GLU A 2 -21.78 -2.99 -4.06
CA GLU A 2 -20.69 -2.17 -3.48
C GLU A 2 -21.02 -0.67 -3.65
N LYS A 3 -21.08 0.09 -2.54
CA LYS A 3 -21.44 1.53 -2.52
C LYS A 3 -20.38 2.40 -3.19
N TYR A 4 -19.11 2.01 -3.03
CA TYR A 4 -17.94 2.58 -3.68
C TYR A 4 -17.09 1.44 -4.20
N LYS A 5 -16.65 1.53 -5.45
CA LYS A 5 -15.89 0.47 -6.11
C LYS A 5 -14.39 0.74 -6.08
N TYR A 6 -14.00 2.00 -6.17
CA TYR A 6 -12.61 2.43 -6.33
C TYR A 6 -12.06 3.09 -5.07
N ILE A 7 -12.92 3.46 -4.13
CA ILE A 7 -12.54 4.12 -2.88
C ILE A 7 -12.76 3.19 -1.70
N PHE A 8 -11.89 3.24 -0.70
CA PHE A 8 -12.03 2.51 0.55
C PHE A 8 -11.44 3.28 1.74
N GLY A 9 -11.97 3.07 2.93
CA GLY A 9 -11.61 3.82 4.14
C GLY A 9 -12.44 5.11 4.31
N PRO A 10 -11.93 6.11 5.05
CA PRO A 10 -10.56 6.25 5.54
C PRO A 10 -10.16 5.20 6.56
N ILE A 11 -8.88 4.85 6.60
CA ILE A 11 -8.32 3.92 7.58
C ILE A 11 -6.99 4.42 8.15
N PRO A 12 -6.58 3.97 9.35
CA PRO A 12 -5.29 4.29 9.90
C PRO A 12 -4.12 3.77 9.02
N SER A 13 -3.30 4.69 8.54
CA SER A 13 -2.02 4.41 7.89
C SER A 13 -0.89 4.37 8.91
N ARG A 14 0.11 3.52 8.66
CA ARG A 14 1.33 3.44 9.49
C ARG A 14 2.19 4.70 9.39
N ARG A 15 1.97 5.54 8.36
CA ARG A 15 2.80 6.73 8.08
C ARG A 15 2.03 7.97 7.63
N LEU A 16 0.77 7.86 7.20
CA LEU A 16 -0.02 8.94 6.59
C LEU A 16 -1.24 9.39 7.42
N GLY A 17 -1.37 8.95 8.67
CA GLY A 17 -2.57 9.24 9.48
C GLY A 17 -3.81 8.53 8.95
N MET A 18 -5.00 9.14 9.05
CA MET A 18 -6.23 8.63 8.44
C MET A 18 -6.21 8.83 6.93
N SER A 19 -6.15 7.73 6.18
CA SER A 19 -5.98 7.76 4.73
C SER A 19 -7.21 7.19 4.02
N LEU A 20 -7.79 7.99 3.12
CA LEU A 20 -8.78 7.52 2.14
C LEU A 20 -8.06 6.90 0.95
N GLY A 21 -8.24 5.61 0.70
CA GLY A 21 -7.58 4.90 -0.38
C GLY A 21 -8.35 4.99 -1.70
N VAL A 22 -7.63 5.11 -2.82
CA VAL A 22 -8.21 5.22 -4.17
C VAL A 22 -7.47 4.30 -5.14
N ASP A 23 -8.19 3.33 -5.69
CA ASP A 23 -7.70 2.42 -6.73
C ASP A 23 -7.72 3.07 -8.11
N LEU A 24 -6.57 3.04 -8.78
CA LEU A 24 -6.43 3.52 -10.15
C LEU A 24 -6.41 2.39 -11.18
N VAL A 25 -6.31 1.14 -10.73
CA VAL A 25 -6.25 -0.05 -11.59
C VAL A 25 -7.10 -1.19 -11.04
N PRO A 26 -7.60 -2.09 -11.90
CA PRO A 26 -8.29 -3.30 -11.47
C PRO A 26 -7.40 -4.20 -10.61
N TYR A 27 -8.07 -5.10 -9.91
CA TYR A 27 -7.45 -6.13 -9.09
C TYR A 27 -6.33 -6.87 -9.83
N LYS A 28 -5.12 -6.81 -9.23
CA LYS A 28 -3.89 -7.46 -9.67
C LYS A 28 -3.41 -7.08 -11.07
N VAL A 29 -3.82 -5.91 -11.58
CA VAL A 29 -3.11 -5.22 -12.67
C VAL A 29 -1.84 -4.61 -12.09
N CYS A 30 -0.74 -5.34 -12.23
CA CYS A 30 0.54 -4.98 -11.63
C CYS A 30 1.68 -5.50 -12.51
N ILE A 31 2.82 -4.82 -12.47
CA ILE A 31 4.04 -5.32 -13.12
C ILE A 31 4.75 -6.38 -12.26
N TYR A 32 4.41 -6.51 -10.98
CA TYR A 32 5.08 -7.39 -10.02
C TYR A 32 4.15 -8.49 -9.51
N ASP A 33 4.76 -9.58 -9.03
CA ASP A 33 4.11 -10.63 -8.26
C ASP A 33 4.80 -10.80 -6.88
N CYS A 34 4.92 -9.71 -6.13
CA CYS A 34 5.66 -9.70 -4.87
C CYS A 34 5.22 -10.82 -3.93
N VAL A 35 6.19 -11.54 -3.35
CA VAL A 35 5.92 -12.69 -2.47
C VAL A 35 5.08 -12.31 -1.25
N PHE A 36 5.21 -11.07 -0.80
CA PHE A 36 4.53 -10.52 0.37
C PHE A 36 3.19 -9.83 0.04
N CYS A 37 2.74 -9.81 -1.22
CA CYS A 37 1.56 -9.05 -1.62
C CYS A 37 0.30 -9.52 -0.85
N GLU A 38 -0.31 -8.62 -0.09
CA GLU A 38 -1.53 -8.89 0.70
C GLU A 38 -2.82 -8.86 -0.13
N VAL A 39 -2.77 -8.23 -1.30
CA VAL A 39 -3.92 -8.11 -2.21
C VAL A 39 -4.26 -9.46 -2.82
N GLY A 40 -3.27 -10.22 -3.26
CA GLY A 40 -3.47 -11.49 -3.98
C GLY A 40 -2.31 -11.85 -4.91
N LYS A 41 -2.35 -13.04 -5.50
CA LYS A 41 -1.37 -13.49 -6.51
C LYS A 41 -1.55 -12.75 -7.81
N THR A 42 -0.46 -12.32 -8.45
CA THR A 42 -0.49 -11.84 -9.83
C THR A 42 -0.30 -13.04 -10.76
N LEU A 43 -1.40 -13.55 -11.34
CA LEU A 43 -1.31 -14.69 -12.27
C LEU A 43 -0.61 -14.34 -13.59
N LYS A 44 -0.66 -13.06 -13.98
CA LYS A 44 0.00 -12.53 -15.17
C LYS A 44 0.41 -11.08 -14.93
N THR A 45 1.71 -10.83 -14.83
CA THR A 45 2.27 -9.48 -14.76
C THR A 45 2.04 -8.74 -16.07
N VAL A 46 1.74 -7.44 -15.99
CA VAL A 46 1.50 -6.58 -17.15
C VAL A 46 2.31 -5.30 -17.02
N ASN A 47 3.04 -4.92 -18.08
CA ASN A 47 3.77 -3.67 -18.16
C ASN A 47 3.27 -2.82 -19.34
N ILE A 48 2.00 -2.43 -19.26
CA ILE A 48 1.35 -1.62 -20.29
C ILE A 48 0.55 -0.54 -19.58
N ARG A 49 0.90 0.73 -19.80
CA ARG A 49 0.13 1.85 -19.23
C ARG A 49 -1.13 2.10 -20.07
N LYS A 50 -2.30 2.16 -19.43
CA LYS A 50 -3.61 2.49 -20.04
C LYS A 50 -4.51 3.19 -19.03
N GLU A 51 -5.61 3.77 -19.49
CA GLU A 51 -6.68 4.20 -18.59
C GLU A 51 -7.47 2.96 -18.14
N TYR A 52 -6.93 2.26 -17.16
CA TYR A 52 -7.49 1.01 -16.66
C TYR A 52 -8.82 1.19 -15.93
N ILE A 53 -8.95 2.31 -15.23
CA ILE A 53 -10.19 2.81 -14.64
C ILE A 53 -10.33 4.24 -15.15
N LYS A 54 -11.52 4.59 -15.62
CA LYS A 54 -11.78 5.93 -16.14
C LYS A 54 -11.59 6.95 -15.04
N LYS A 55 -10.89 8.04 -15.36
CA LYS A 55 -10.68 9.16 -14.44
C LYS A 55 -12.01 9.68 -13.90
N GLU A 56 -13.02 9.83 -14.75
CA GLU A 56 -14.33 10.38 -14.40
C GLU A 56 -15.06 9.49 -13.38
N ASP A 57 -14.90 8.17 -13.48
CA ASP A 57 -15.50 7.23 -12.53
C ASP A 57 -14.88 7.37 -11.12
N ILE A 58 -13.55 7.56 -11.05
CA ILE A 58 -12.82 7.76 -9.79
C ILE A 58 -13.21 9.09 -9.14
N LEU A 59 -13.16 10.18 -9.90
CA LEU A 59 -13.45 11.52 -9.39
C LEU A 59 -14.92 11.65 -8.98
N GLY A 60 -15.84 11.04 -9.73
CA GLY A 60 -17.26 11.00 -9.40
C GLY A 60 -17.55 10.20 -8.13
N GLU A 61 -16.82 9.11 -7.87
CA GLU A 61 -16.90 8.41 -6.57
C GLU A 61 -16.35 9.27 -5.42
N LEU A 62 -15.23 9.98 -5.64
CA LEU A 62 -14.60 10.83 -4.62
C LEU A 62 -15.53 11.98 -4.21
N GLU A 63 -16.15 12.63 -5.18
CA GLU A 63 -17.10 13.72 -4.92
C GLU A 63 -18.32 13.23 -4.12
N ARG A 64 -18.90 12.07 -4.48
CA ARG A 64 -20.01 11.47 -3.73
C ARG A 64 -19.61 11.05 -2.32
N PHE A 65 -18.41 10.50 -2.14
CA PHE A 65 -17.90 10.09 -0.84
C PHE A 65 -17.69 11.31 0.06
N LEU A 66 -16.88 12.27 -0.41
CA LEU A 66 -16.48 13.45 0.37
C LEU A 66 -17.64 14.42 0.62
N GLY A 67 -18.65 14.46 -0.26
CA GLY A 67 -19.84 15.27 -0.04
C GLY A 67 -20.73 14.80 1.12
N ASN A 68 -20.60 13.54 1.54
CA ASN A 68 -21.41 12.95 2.62
C ASN A 68 -20.57 12.52 3.84
N PHE A 69 -19.24 12.53 3.73
CA PHE A 69 -18.36 12.02 4.77
C PHE A 69 -18.12 13.06 5.87
N SER A 70 -18.46 12.70 7.10
CA SER A 70 -18.08 13.43 8.31
C SER A 70 -17.03 12.62 9.09
N GLY A 71 -15.80 13.10 9.11
CA GLY A 71 -14.70 12.46 9.83
C GLY A 71 -13.34 13.01 9.41
N GLN A 72 -12.29 12.50 10.02
CA GLN A 72 -10.92 12.92 9.73
C GLN A 72 -10.36 12.22 8.50
N ILE A 73 -9.82 13.00 7.57
CA ILE A 73 -8.99 12.55 6.46
C ILE A 73 -7.70 13.38 6.49
N ASP A 74 -6.58 12.71 6.73
CA ASP A 74 -5.26 13.34 6.66
C ASP A 74 -4.71 13.31 5.23
N HIS A 75 -5.00 12.25 4.46
CA HIS A 75 -4.55 12.09 3.07
C HIS A 75 -5.58 11.37 2.20
N ILE A 76 -5.66 11.77 0.93
CA ILE A 76 -6.18 10.92 -0.15
C ILE A 76 -4.99 10.17 -0.74
N THR A 77 -4.99 8.84 -0.63
CA THR A 77 -3.86 8.01 -1.07
C THR A 77 -4.23 7.20 -2.30
N LEU A 78 -3.53 7.42 -3.41
CA LEU A 78 -3.63 6.62 -4.62
C LEU A 78 -2.85 5.32 -4.42
N THR A 79 -3.58 4.22 -4.24
CA THR A 79 -3.05 2.91 -3.89
C THR A 79 -4.14 1.85 -3.98
N GLY A 80 -3.74 0.58 -3.99
CA GLY A 80 -4.57 -0.50 -3.48
C GLY A 80 -4.39 -1.78 -4.26
N SER A 81 -5.29 -2.04 -5.20
CA SER A 81 -5.51 -3.35 -5.81
C SER A 81 -4.47 -3.75 -6.86
N GLY A 82 -3.53 -2.87 -7.20
CA GLY A 82 -2.49 -3.08 -8.21
C GLY A 82 -1.49 -1.93 -8.23
N GLU A 83 -0.78 -1.74 -9.34
CA GLU A 83 0.19 -0.66 -9.48
C GLU A 83 -0.43 0.62 -10.02
N THR A 84 -0.42 1.66 -9.19
CA THR A 84 -1.02 2.97 -9.47
C THR A 84 -0.45 3.64 -10.74
N THR A 85 0.86 3.51 -10.99
CA THR A 85 1.54 4.16 -12.14
C THR A 85 1.20 3.54 -13.49
N LEU A 86 0.50 2.41 -13.52
CA LEU A 86 -0.02 1.82 -14.76
C LEU A 86 -1.21 2.59 -15.33
N ASN A 87 -1.87 3.46 -14.54
CA ASN A 87 -2.93 4.31 -15.08
C ASN A 87 -2.34 5.58 -15.73
N VAL A 88 -2.54 5.75 -17.03
CA VAL A 88 -2.05 6.93 -17.80
C VAL A 88 -2.67 8.25 -17.36
N LYS A 89 -3.78 8.20 -16.61
CA LYS A 89 -4.45 9.38 -16.06
C LYS A 89 -3.96 9.76 -14.67
N LEU A 90 -2.93 9.11 -14.13
CA LEU A 90 -2.39 9.38 -12.78
C LEU A 90 -2.16 10.88 -12.53
N GLY A 91 -1.42 11.55 -13.41
CA GLY A 91 -1.11 12.97 -13.23
C GLY A 91 -2.33 13.90 -13.31
N GLU A 92 -3.30 13.58 -14.19
CA GLU A 92 -4.57 14.32 -14.28
C GLU A 92 -5.41 14.11 -13.01
N ILE A 93 -5.52 12.87 -12.52
CA ILE A 93 -6.25 12.53 -11.30
C ILE A 93 -5.66 13.28 -10.09
N ILE A 94 -4.33 13.28 -9.92
CA ILE A 94 -3.69 14.00 -8.81
C ILE A 94 -4.03 15.49 -8.85
N LYS A 95 -3.89 16.13 -10.02
CA LYS A 95 -4.20 17.56 -10.18
C LYS A 95 -5.66 17.86 -9.88
N GLU A 96 -6.59 17.10 -10.45
CA GLU A 96 -8.02 17.33 -10.23
C GLU A 96 -8.45 17.10 -8.79
N ILE A 97 -7.85 16.12 -8.09
CA ILE A 97 -8.10 15.93 -6.65
C ILE A 97 -7.64 17.17 -5.87
N LYS A 98 -6.45 17.69 -6.16
CA LYS A 98 -5.90 18.87 -5.46
C LYS A 98 -6.63 20.17 -5.81
N GLU A 99 -7.22 20.27 -7.00
CA GLU A 99 -8.04 21.41 -7.41
C GLU A 99 -9.43 21.39 -6.77
N LYS A 100 -10.04 20.20 -6.63
CA LYS A 100 -11.41 20.04 -6.12
C LYS A 100 -11.48 19.89 -4.60
N PHE A 101 -10.44 19.36 -3.97
CA PHE A 101 -10.44 19.02 -2.55
C PHE A 101 -9.20 19.58 -1.85
N THR A 102 -9.32 19.84 -0.55
CA THR A 102 -8.26 20.45 0.27
C THR A 102 -7.29 19.43 0.88
N TYR A 103 -7.48 18.13 0.62
CA TYR A 103 -6.69 17.06 1.22
C TYR A 103 -5.36 16.85 0.48
N PRO A 104 -4.23 16.67 1.20
CA PRO A 104 -2.98 16.25 0.59
C PRO A 104 -3.13 14.93 -0.16
N VAL A 105 -2.47 14.82 -1.31
CA VAL A 105 -2.48 13.61 -2.13
C VAL A 105 -1.19 12.83 -1.92
N ALA A 106 -1.33 11.58 -1.51
CA ALA A 106 -0.23 10.63 -1.39
C ALA A 106 -0.30 9.57 -2.51
N VAL A 107 0.84 9.06 -2.95
CA VAL A 107 0.92 7.93 -3.90
C VAL A 107 1.79 6.83 -3.32
N LEU A 108 1.27 5.61 -3.26
CA LEU A 108 2.08 4.41 -3.02
C LEU A 108 2.39 3.76 -4.36
N THR A 109 3.66 3.40 -4.58
CA THR A 109 4.12 2.76 -5.81
C THR A 109 5.25 1.79 -5.49
N HIS A 110 5.30 0.66 -6.20
CA HIS A 110 6.45 -0.26 -6.14
C HIS A 110 7.59 0.18 -7.09
N SER A 111 7.50 1.38 -7.67
CA SER A 111 8.56 2.08 -8.42
C SER A 111 8.97 1.50 -9.78
N GLY A 112 8.44 0.39 -10.26
CA GLY A 112 9.01 -0.23 -11.47
C GLY A 112 8.71 0.48 -12.79
N ASN A 113 7.81 1.46 -12.81
CA ASN A 113 7.62 2.35 -13.96
C ASN A 113 8.36 3.70 -13.81
N ILE A 114 9.15 3.89 -12.74
CA ILE A 114 9.82 5.17 -12.47
C ILE A 114 10.89 5.51 -13.51
N THR A 115 11.33 4.53 -14.31
CA THR A 115 12.26 4.72 -15.42
C THR A 115 11.66 5.64 -16.50
N ASP A 116 10.33 5.63 -16.67
CA ASP A 116 9.61 6.51 -17.57
C ASP A 116 9.59 7.96 -17.03
N PRO A 117 10.19 8.95 -17.73
CA PRO A 117 10.15 10.35 -17.32
C PRO A 117 8.73 10.93 -17.24
N HIS A 118 7.76 10.39 -17.98
CA HIS A 118 6.36 10.81 -17.86
C HIS A 118 5.76 10.38 -16.53
N VAL A 119 6.05 9.16 -16.05
CA VAL A 119 5.60 8.68 -14.73
C VAL A 119 6.21 9.54 -13.63
N ARG A 120 7.49 9.91 -13.73
CA ARG A 120 8.14 10.81 -12.79
C ARG A 120 7.47 12.19 -12.74
N LEU A 121 7.15 12.75 -13.90
CA LEU A 121 6.43 14.01 -14.00
C LEU A 121 5.03 13.92 -13.37
N GLU A 122 4.28 12.85 -13.63
CA GLU A 122 2.95 12.64 -13.05
C GLU A 122 2.99 12.49 -11.53
N LEU A 123 3.92 11.68 -11.01
CA LEU A 123 4.15 11.52 -9.58
C LEU A 123 4.55 12.84 -8.91
N SER A 124 5.23 13.74 -9.64
CA SER A 124 5.70 15.01 -9.09
C SER A 124 4.58 15.97 -8.66
N TYR A 125 3.35 15.72 -9.10
CA TYR A 125 2.17 16.51 -8.73
C TYR A 125 1.62 16.18 -7.33
N ALA A 126 1.99 15.03 -6.75
CA ALA A 126 1.56 14.61 -5.43
C ALA A 126 2.25 15.41 -4.32
N ASP A 127 1.69 15.38 -3.11
CA ASP A 127 2.31 15.99 -1.92
C ASP A 127 3.26 15.02 -1.23
N VAL A 128 2.93 13.73 -1.26
CA VAL A 128 3.74 12.64 -0.69
C VAL A 128 3.85 11.49 -1.69
N VAL A 129 5.04 10.94 -1.91
CA VAL A 129 5.23 9.71 -2.67
C VAL A 129 5.99 8.71 -1.82
N CYS A 130 5.46 7.48 -1.74
CA CYS A 130 6.10 6.37 -1.06
C CYS A 130 6.54 5.32 -2.09
N PRO A 131 7.71 5.50 -2.72
CA PRO A 131 8.29 4.48 -3.58
C PRO A 131 8.81 3.31 -2.74
N SER A 132 8.76 2.09 -3.29
CA SER A 132 9.30 0.89 -2.64
C SER A 132 10.63 0.49 -3.30
N LEU A 133 11.60 0.10 -2.47
CA LEU A 133 12.88 -0.47 -2.88
C LEU A 133 13.21 -1.64 -1.96
N ASP A 134 12.56 -2.77 -2.22
CA ASP A 134 12.66 -3.96 -1.37
C ASP A 134 13.95 -4.77 -1.63
N ALA A 135 14.69 -4.45 -2.69
CA ALA A 135 15.96 -5.03 -3.05
C ALA A 135 16.80 -4.00 -3.81
N ALA A 136 18.12 -4.13 -3.74
CA ALA A 136 19.10 -3.35 -4.49
C ALA A 136 19.93 -4.23 -5.45
N THR A 137 19.80 -5.56 -5.39
CA THR A 137 20.39 -6.48 -6.38
C THR A 137 19.33 -7.16 -7.22
N GLN A 138 19.66 -7.42 -8.50
CA GLN A 138 18.71 -8.02 -9.44
C GLN A 138 18.24 -9.41 -8.98
N GLU A 139 19.16 -10.23 -8.45
CA GLU A 139 18.82 -11.57 -7.96
C GLU A 139 17.80 -11.52 -6.80
N VAL A 140 18.00 -10.63 -5.83
CA VAL A 140 17.07 -10.50 -4.69
C VAL A 140 15.77 -9.85 -5.13
N PHE A 141 15.83 -8.85 -6.01
CA PHE A 141 14.66 -8.20 -6.61
C PHE A 141 13.75 -9.20 -7.34
N GLU A 142 14.33 -10.11 -8.13
CA GLU A 142 13.60 -11.17 -8.81
C GLU A 142 12.99 -12.19 -7.85
N LYS A 143 13.66 -12.48 -6.73
CA LYS A 143 13.12 -13.37 -5.68
C LYS A 143 11.95 -12.74 -4.93
N VAL A 144 12.08 -11.48 -4.50
CA VAL A 144 11.13 -10.85 -3.59
C VAL A 144 9.97 -10.15 -4.31
N ASN A 145 10.24 -9.42 -5.39
CA ASN A 145 9.22 -8.67 -6.15
C ASN A 145 8.67 -9.44 -7.36
N ARG A 146 9.41 -10.42 -7.89
CA ARG A 146 9.03 -11.21 -9.08
C ARG A 146 8.52 -10.31 -10.21
N PRO A 147 9.39 -9.44 -10.75
CA PRO A 147 8.98 -8.39 -11.66
C PRO A 147 8.65 -8.93 -13.05
N TYR A 148 7.93 -8.13 -13.83
CA TYR A 148 7.76 -8.34 -15.26
C TYR A 148 9.13 -8.47 -15.93
N HIS A 149 9.27 -9.41 -16.87
CA HIS A 149 10.54 -9.70 -17.52
C HIS A 149 11.18 -8.43 -18.13
N GLY A 150 12.46 -8.22 -17.84
CA GLY A 150 13.26 -7.11 -18.37
C GLY A 150 13.25 -5.85 -17.51
N VAL A 151 12.46 -5.79 -16.43
CA VAL A 151 12.56 -4.71 -15.44
C VAL A 151 13.84 -4.92 -14.62
N LYS A 152 14.70 -3.90 -14.58
CA LYS A 152 15.99 -3.96 -13.87
C LYS A 152 16.05 -3.01 -12.68
N ILE A 153 16.63 -3.50 -11.59
CA ILE A 153 16.68 -2.75 -10.33
C ILE A 153 17.61 -1.54 -10.39
N ASP A 154 18.70 -1.61 -11.15
CA ASP A 154 19.64 -0.50 -11.34
C ASP A 154 18.98 0.68 -12.08
N GLU A 155 18.20 0.40 -13.12
CA GLU A 155 17.41 1.39 -13.85
C GLU A 155 16.35 2.03 -12.93
N ILE A 156 15.70 1.26 -12.05
CA ILE A 156 14.76 1.77 -11.04
C ILE A 156 15.46 2.72 -10.05
N ILE A 157 16.63 2.33 -9.54
CA ILE A 157 17.41 3.15 -8.59
C ILE A 157 17.80 4.49 -9.23
N VAL A 158 18.25 4.46 -10.50
CA VAL A 158 18.54 5.69 -11.28
C VAL A 158 17.27 6.52 -11.47
N GLY A 159 16.14 5.90 -11.86
CA GLY A 159 14.88 6.62 -12.03
C GLY A 159 14.37 7.25 -10.73
N LEU A 160 14.54 6.60 -9.58
CA LEU A 160 14.22 7.16 -8.26
C LEU A 160 15.11 8.36 -7.91
N ARG A 161 16.40 8.30 -8.23
CA ARG A 161 17.32 9.43 -8.09
C ARG A 161 16.86 10.61 -8.94
N GLU A 162 16.60 10.38 -10.23
CA GLU A 162 16.16 11.44 -11.14
C GLU A 162 14.78 12.00 -10.75
N PHE A 163 13.89 11.17 -10.22
CA PHE A 163 12.62 11.62 -9.64
C PHE A 163 12.82 12.56 -8.46
N ARG A 164 13.74 12.24 -7.54
CA ARG A 164 14.03 13.09 -6.37
C ARG A 164 14.42 14.51 -6.76
N GLU A 165 15.13 14.69 -7.89
CA GLU A 165 15.60 16.00 -8.36
C GLU A 165 14.44 16.94 -8.72
N ILE A 166 13.39 16.38 -9.34
CA ILE A 166 12.20 17.14 -9.76
C ILE A 166 11.15 17.21 -8.66
N PHE A 167 11.05 16.20 -7.79
CA PHE A 167 10.01 16.11 -6.78
C PHE A 167 10.28 17.05 -5.60
N LYS A 168 9.32 17.92 -5.30
CA LYS A 168 9.41 18.91 -4.20
C LYS A 168 8.60 18.52 -2.97
N GLY A 169 7.80 17.46 -3.05
CA GLY A 169 7.06 16.91 -1.93
C GLY A 169 7.92 16.00 -1.04
N THR A 170 7.24 15.26 -0.17
CA THR A 170 7.87 14.34 0.79
C THR A 170 8.00 12.95 0.20
N MET A 171 9.22 12.40 0.18
CA MET A 171 9.53 11.07 -0.35
C MET A 171 9.90 10.12 0.78
N PHE A 172 9.04 9.14 1.05
CA PHE A 172 9.29 8.08 2.02
C PHE A 172 9.67 6.78 1.31
N LEU A 173 10.96 6.43 1.30
CA LEU A 173 11.41 5.20 0.69
C LEU A 173 11.00 4.01 1.56
N GLU A 174 10.10 3.17 1.06
CA GLU A 174 9.67 1.95 1.72
C GLU A 174 10.62 0.79 1.42
N VAL A 175 10.99 0.04 2.46
CA VAL A 175 11.76 -1.21 2.35
C VAL A 175 11.00 -2.29 3.11
N LEU A 176 10.29 -3.17 2.39
CA LEU A 176 9.58 -4.29 3.00
C LEU A 176 10.48 -5.53 3.00
N LEU A 177 10.84 -5.97 4.21
CA LEU A 177 11.71 -7.12 4.43
C LEU A 177 10.91 -8.39 4.68
N VAL A 178 11.34 -9.47 4.02
CA VAL A 178 10.82 -10.83 4.13
C VAL A 178 11.93 -11.73 4.62
N GLN A 179 11.65 -12.45 5.71
CA GLN A 179 12.66 -13.23 6.42
C GLN A 179 13.29 -14.28 5.50
N GLY A 180 14.62 -14.26 5.41
CA GLY A 180 15.42 -15.20 4.61
C GLY A 180 15.40 -14.93 3.10
N ILE A 181 14.81 -13.83 2.62
CA ILE A 181 14.76 -13.49 1.19
C ILE A 181 15.60 -12.25 0.88
N ASN A 182 15.30 -11.12 1.53
CA ASN A 182 15.96 -9.82 1.29
C ASN A 182 16.49 -9.15 2.58
N ASP A 183 16.60 -9.89 3.68
CA ASP A 183 17.04 -9.40 4.99
C ASP A 183 18.52 -9.70 5.32
N SER A 184 19.31 -10.12 4.33
CA SER A 184 20.75 -10.33 4.53
C SER A 184 21.49 -9.02 4.72
N GLU A 185 22.54 -9.02 5.56
CA GLU A 185 23.39 -7.83 5.78
C GLU A 185 23.91 -7.24 4.47
N GLY A 186 24.44 -8.07 3.56
CA GLY A 186 24.98 -7.60 2.29
C GLY A 186 23.95 -6.95 1.37
N GLU A 187 22.68 -7.39 1.42
CA GLU A 187 21.60 -6.75 0.67
C GLU A 187 21.17 -5.44 1.34
N LEU A 188 21.07 -5.41 2.67
CA LEU A 188 20.73 -4.22 3.45
C LEU A 188 21.76 -3.10 3.28
N GLU A 189 23.05 -3.43 3.22
CA GLU A 189 24.12 -2.49 2.91
C GLU A 189 23.92 -1.86 1.51
N LYS A 190 23.60 -2.67 0.49
CA LYS A 190 23.31 -2.18 -0.87
C LYS A 190 22.04 -1.34 -0.96
N ILE A 191 20.97 -1.72 -0.25
CA ILE A 191 19.78 -0.88 -0.11
C ILE A 191 20.14 0.45 0.54
N GLY A 192 20.99 0.45 1.56
CA GLY A 192 21.53 1.65 2.19
C GLY A 192 22.30 2.54 1.22
N GLU A 193 23.20 1.97 0.41
CA GLU A 193 23.92 2.70 -0.63
C GLU A 193 22.99 3.33 -1.67
N ALA A 194 22.00 2.55 -2.14
CA ALA A 194 20.98 3.04 -3.07
C ALA A 194 20.14 4.15 -2.44
N ALA A 195 19.71 4.00 -1.18
CA ALA A 195 18.94 5.02 -0.47
C ALA A 195 19.73 6.32 -0.28
N ARG A 196 21.02 6.24 0.05
CA ARG A 196 21.92 7.41 0.11
C ARG A 196 22.04 8.10 -1.24
N TYR A 197 22.14 7.35 -2.34
CA TYR A 197 22.17 7.90 -3.69
C TYR A 197 20.84 8.59 -4.06
N ILE A 198 19.72 7.92 -3.79
CA ILE A 198 18.37 8.44 -4.05
C ILE A 198 18.08 9.69 -3.20
N ASN A 199 18.54 9.71 -1.95
CA ASN A 199 18.37 10.78 -0.95
C ASN A 199 16.88 11.08 -0.63
N PRO A 200 16.08 10.11 -0.12
CA PRO A 200 14.70 10.33 0.32
C PRO A 200 14.64 11.18 1.60
N ASP A 201 13.44 11.58 2.05
CA ASP A 201 13.27 12.29 3.33
C ASP A 201 13.33 11.34 4.54
N SER A 202 13.01 10.06 4.32
CA SER A 202 13.02 9.01 5.33
C SER A 202 13.06 7.64 4.68
N ILE A 203 13.69 6.68 5.35
CA ILE A 203 13.57 5.26 5.03
C ILE A 203 12.58 4.62 6.01
N HIS A 204 11.56 3.98 5.47
CA HIS A 204 10.53 3.29 6.24
C HIS A 204 10.67 1.77 6.05
N ILE A 205 11.18 1.11 7.07
CA ILE A 205 11.32 -0.34 7.11
C ILE A 205 9.97 -0.95 7.52
N ASN A 206 9.54 -1.96 6.78
CA ASN A 206 8.37 -2.75 7.09
C ASN A 206 8.69 -4.24 6.97
N THR A 207 7.80 -5.10 7.43
CA THR A 207 7.88 -6.55 7.19
C THR A 207 6.49 -7.13 6.94
N VAL A 208 6.41 -8.42 6.63
CA VAL A 208 5.15 -9.15 6.43
C VAL A 208 4.31 -9.08 7.70
N ASP A 209 3.36 -8.17 7.77
CA ASP A 209 2.52 -8.03 8.96
C ASP A 209 1.10 -8.58 8.74
N ARG A 210 0.70 -8.78 7.48
CA ARG A 210 -0.57 -9.41 7.07
C ARG A 210 -0.28 -10.68 6.28
N PRO A 211 -1.17 -11.70 6.32
CA PRO A 211 -1.03 -12.87 5.47
C PRO A 211 -0.93 -12.46 3.99
N GLY A 212 0.22 -12.73 3.38
CA GLY A 212 0.44 -12.52 1.96
C GLY A 212 -0.16 -13.63 1.12
N SER A 213 0.08 -13.51 -0.19
CA SER A 213 -0.39 -14.47 -1.20
C SER A 213 0.42 -15.76 -1.25
N TYR A 214 1.63 -15.73 -0.70
CA TYR A 214 2.58 -16.82 -0.73
C TYR A 214 2.99 -17.20 0.69
N PRO A 215 2.88 -18.49 1.07
CA PRO A 215 3.17 -18.94 2.43
C PRO A 215 4.66 -18.85 2.78
N GLU A 216 5.56 -18.77 1.79
CA GLU A 216 6.97 -18.53 2.03
C GLU A 216 7.29 -17.14 2.58
N ALA A 217 6.39 -16.15 2.41
CA ALA A 217 6.62 -14.80 2.89
C ALA A 217 6.41 -14.72 4.40
N LYS A 218 7.52 -14.65 5.15
CA LYS A 218 7.52 -14.62 6.62
C LYS A 218 7.96 -13.26 7.17
N PRO A 219 7.39 -12.84 8.32
CA PRO A 219 7.82 -11.66 9.04
C PRO A 219 9.23 -11.80 9.58
N LEU A 220 9.95 -10.68 9.65
CA LEU A 220 11.12 -10.54 10.49
C LEU A 220 10.71 -10.46 11.97
N LEU A 221 11.59 -10.94 12.85
CA LEU A 221 11.49 -10.73 14.29
C LEU A 221 11.90 -9.29 14.66
N PRO A 222 11.47 -8.76 15.82
CA PRO A 222 11.81 -7.40 16.26
C PRO A 222 13.31 -7.10 16.24
N GLU A 223 14.14 -8.04 16.68
CA GLU A 223 15.60 -7.93 16.68
C GLU A 223 16.19 -7.87 15.27
N GLN A 224 15.58 -8.55 14.28
CA GLN A 224 16.00 -8.51 12.89
C GLN A 224 15.63 -7.17 12.24
N LEU A 225 14.45 -6.62 12.57
CA LEU A 225 14.05 -5.28 12.15
C LEU A 225 14.98 -4.21 12.70
N GLU A 226 15.37 -4.34 13.98
CA GLU A 226 16.30 -3.42 14.61
C GLU A 226 17.71 -3.54 14.03
N PHE A 227 18.16 -4.76 13.69
CA PHE A 227 19.40 -4.98 12.97
C PHE A 227 19.38 -4.29 11.59
N ALA A 228 18.32 -4.48 10.81
CA ALA A 228 18.15 -3.80 9.53
C ALA A 228 18.13 -2.27 9.67
N ARG A 229 17.44 -1.76 10.70
CA ARG A 229 17.43 -0.32 11.04
C ARG A 229 18.85 0.18 11.32
N SER A 230 19.63 -0.57 12.09
CA SER A 230 21.00 -0.19 12.44
C SER A 230 21.92 -0.09 11.22
N ILE A 231 21.77 -0.97 10.24
CA ILE A 231 22.52 -0.94 8.97
C ILE A 231 22.11 0.27 8.15
N LEU A 232 20.80 0.44 7.90
CA LEU A 232 20.29 1.54 7.08
C LEU A 232 20.57 2.92 7.71
N SER A 233 20.64 3.01 9.05
CA SER A 233 21.03 4.23 9.77
C SER A 233 22.48 4.67 9.52
N LYS A 234 23.36 3.80 8.99
CA LYS A 234 24.69 4.20 8.50
C LYS A 234 24.60 5.10 7.25
N TYR A 235 23.51 4.99 6.50
CA TYR A 235 23.33 5.63 5.19
C TYR A 235 22.31 6.76 5.19
N HIS A 236 21.40 6.79 6.16
CA HIS A 236 20.37 7.81 6.25
C HIS A 236 20.05 8.15 7.71
N PRO A 237 19.95 9.44 8.09
CA PRO A 237 19.71 9.82 9.48
C PRO A 237 18.28 9.53 9.97
N ASN A 238 17.32 9.46 9.05
CA ASN A 238 15.91 9.20 9.37
C ASN A 238 15.51 7.81 8.86
N VAL A 239 15.57 6.82 9.74
CA VAL A 239 15.15 5.43 9.46
C VAL A 239 14.15 5.00 10.51
N ARG A 240 12.96 4.60 10.07
CA ARG A 240 11.84 4.24 10.94
C ARG A 240 11.38 2.83 10.65
N VAL A 241 11.25 2.01 11.70
CA VAL A 241 10.53 0.74 11.62
C VAL A 241 9.04 1.05 11.79
N LEU A 242 8.25 0.69 10.78
CA LEU A 242 6.80 0.88 10.81
C LEU A 242 6.15 -0.27 11.58
N SER A 243 5.25 0.08 12.48
CA SER A 243 4.41 -0.87 13.20
C SER A 243 2.93 -0.51 13.02
N ARG A 244 2.04 -1.45 13.35
CA ARG A 244 0.62 -1.10 13.49
C ARG A 244 0.46 -0.13 14.65
N SER A 245 -0.30 0.92 14.41
CA SER A 245 -0.69 1.90 15.41
C SER A 245 -2.20 1.84 15.56
N TYR A 246 -2.66 1.48 16.76
CA TYR A 246 -4.09 1.45 17.12
C TYR A 246 -4.53 2.73 17.84
N LYS A 247 -3.89 3.88 17.54
CA LYS A 247 -4.27 5.16 18.12
C LYS A 247 -5.75 5.44 17.88
N HIS A 248 -6.44 5.96 18.89
CA HIS A 248 -7.81 6.44 18.78
C HIS A 248 -7.83 7.68 17.88
N LEU A 249 -8.14 7.49 16.60
CA LEU A 249 -8.40 8.55 15.63
C LEU A 249 -9.91 8.81 15.58
N GLU A 250 -10.35 9.99 15.13
CA GLU A 250 -11.77 10.23 14.87
C GLU A 250 -12.26 9.28 13.79
N LYS A 251 -13.40 8.63 14.03
CA LYS A 251 -13.81 7.45 13.26
C LYS A 251 -15.10 7.71 12.48
N PRO A 252 -15.31 7.03 11.34
CA PRO A 252 -16.55 7.12 10.59
C PRO A 252 -17.73 6.69 11.46
N GLN A 253 -18.88 7.33 11.31
CA GLN A 253 -20.15 6.81 11.81
C GLN A 253 -20.88 6.08 10.69
N PHE A 254 -21.36 4.87 10.98
CA PHE A 254 -22.13 4.08 10.04
C PHE A 254 -23.62 4.22 10.34
N SER A 255 -24.40 4.53 9.31
CA SER A 255 -25.85 4.74 9.42
C SER A 255 -26.63 3.43 9.59
N SER A 256 -26.04 2.28 9.25
CA SER A 256 -26.68 0.97 9.30
C SER A 256 -25.64 -0.17 9.37
N GLU A 257 -26.07 -1.38 9.80
CA GLU A 257 -25.25 -2.60 9.72
C GLU A 257 -24.87 -2.92 8.26
N GLU A 258 -25.75 -2.65 7.29
CA GLU A 258 -25.46 -2.86 5.86
C GLU A 258 -24.33 -1.96 5.36
N ASP A 259 -24.31 -0.67 5.76
CA ASP A 259 -23.21 0.24 5.43
C ASP A 259 -21.88 -0.26 6.04
N LEU A 260 -21.91 -0.75 7.28
CA LEU A 260 -20.75 -1.32 7.95
C LEU A 260 -20.23 -2.57 7.24
N ILE A 261 -21.11 -3.49 6.85
CA ILE A 261 -20.76 -4.70 6.07
C ILE A 261 -20.13 -4.30 4.75
N ASN A 262 -20.74 -3.36 4.03
CA ASN A 262 -20.23 -2.91 2.74
C ASN A 262 -18.82 -2.32 2.88
N GLU A 263 -18.57 -1.46 3.88
CA GLU A 263 -17.24 -0.89 4.11
C GLU A 263 -16.22 -1.96 4.54
N LEU A 264 -16.62 -2.86 5.42
CA LEU A 264 -15.79 -3.98 5.85
C LEU A 264 -15.36 -4.84 4.65
N MET A 265 -16.29 -5.26 3.81
CA MET A 265 -15.98 -6.06 2.62
C MET A 265 -15.10 -5.29 1.64
N ASN A 266 -15.32 -3.99 1.49
CA ASN A 266 -14.54 -3.11 0.63
C ASN A 266 -13.07 -3.01 1.08
N ILE A 267 -12.81 -2.91 2.40
CA ILE A 267 -11.44 -2.89 2.93
C ILE A 267 -10.82 -4.29 2.89
N ILE A 268 -11.53 -5.33 3.34
CA ILE A 268 -11.01 -6.70 3.45
C ILE A 268 -10.62 -7.28 2.08
N ARG A 269 -11.33 -6.88 1.02
CA ARG A 269 -10.99 -7.26 -0.37
C ARG A 269 -9.57 -6.87 -0.77
N ARG A 270 -9.02 -5.80 -0.19
CA ARG A 270 -7.70 -5.25 -0.54
C ARG A 270 -6.62 -5.69 0.44
N ARG A 271 -7.00 -6.01 1.67
CA ARG A 271 -6.07 -6.46 2.71
C ARG A 271 -6.75 -7.38 3.72
N PRO A 272 -6.12 -8.48 4.16
CA PRO A 272 -6.62 -9.24 5.30
C PRO A 272 -6.61 -8.41 6.58
N MET A 273 -7.67 -8.51 7.39
CA MET A 273 -7.82 -7.72 8.63
C MET A 273 -8.05 -8.59 9.86
N THR A 274 -7.50 -8.19 11.00
CA THR A 274 -7.93 -8.70 12.31
C THR A 274 -9.21 -8.01 12.77
N VAL A 275 -9.93 -8.57 13.74
CA VAL A 275 -11.05 -7.88 14.41
C VAL A 275 -10.62 -6.52 14.96
N LEU A 276 -9.42 -6.45 15.55
CA LEU A 276 -8.91 -5.19 16.09
C LEU A 276 -8.62 -4.15 15.00
N ASP A 277 -8.10 -4.58 13.84
CA ASP A 277 -7.93 -3.68 12.71
C ASP A 277 -9.28 -3.11 12.26
N ILE A 278 -10.32 -3.95 12.18
CA ILE A 278 -11.67 -3.53 11.78
C ILE A 278 -12.23 -2.52 12.80
N VAL A 279 -12.22 -2.85 14.09
CA VAL A 279 -12.66 -1.95 15.19
C VAL A 279 -11.91 -0.61 15.15
N THR A 280 -10.63 -0.63 14.79
CA THR A 280 -9.84 0.60 14.69
C THR A 280 -10.24 1.44 13.49
N SER A 281 -10.47 0.81 12.33
CA SER A 281 -10.91 1.48 11.11
C SER A 281 -12.36 1.98 11.16
N THR A 282 -13.28 1.21 11.74
CA THR A 282 -14.72 1.52 11.72
C THR A 282 -15.18 2.27 12.97
N GLY A 283 -14.51 2.08 14.11
CA GLY A 283 -14.96 2.66 15.37
C GLY A 283 -16.13 1.99 16.04
N SER A 284 -16.58 0.88 15.47
CA SER A 284 -17.58 0.00 16.04
C SER A 284 -17.09 -0.70 17.30
N ASP A 285 -18.02 -1.26 18.06
CA ASP A 285 -17.71 -2.04 19.26
C ASP A 285 -17.02 -3.37 18.92
N PHE A 286 -16.16 -3.85 19.82
CA PHE A 286 -15.42 -5.10 19.61
C PHE A 286 -16.34 -6.33 19.52
N PHE A 287 -17.38 -6.41 20.36
CA PHE A 287 -18.31 -7.54 20.34
C PHE A 287 -19.21 -7.50 19.12
N GLU A 288 -19.65 -6.31 18.70
CA GLU A 288 -20.40 -6.10 17.46
C GLU A 288 -19.61 -6.64 16.26
N ILE A 289 -18.36 -6.18 16.07
CA ILE A 289 -17.50 -6.65 14.96
C ILE A 289 -17.20 -8.14 15.09
N SER A 290 -16.96 -8.65 16.29
CA SER A 290 -16.69 -10.07 16.50
C SER A 290 -17.87 -10.95 16.08
N ASN A 291 -19.10 -10.52 16.36
CA ASN A 291 -20.31 -11.24 15.95
C ASN A 291 -20.54 -11.12 14.44
N LEU A 292 -20.31 -9.94 13.88
CA LEU A 292 -20.43 -9.71 12.45
C LEU A 292 -19.46 -10.57 11.64
N VAL A 293 -18.19 -10.61 12.03
CA VAL A 293 -17.18 -11.46 11.39
C VAL A 293 -17.58 -12.93 11.47
N LYS A 294 -18.05 -13.42 12.62
CA LYS A 294 -18.54 -14.80 12.76
C LYS A 294 -19.71 -15.11 11.82
N LYS A 295 -20.68 -14.19 11.70
CA LYS A 295 -21.81 -14.31 10.77
C LYS A 295 -21.32 -14.42 9.32
N LEU A 296 -20.44 -13.52 8.90
CA LEU A 296 -19.87 -13.52 7.54
C LEU A 296 -19.02 -14.77 7.25
N GLN A 297 -18.36 -15.34 8.26
CA GLN A 297 -17.67 -16.62 8.12
C GLN A 297 -18.65 -17.79 7.94
N GLN A 298 -19.76 -17.83 8.70
CA GLN A 298 -20.80 -18.85 8.55
C GLN A 298 -21.47 -18.80 7.16
N GLU A 299 -21.55 -17.60 6.58
CA GLU A 299 -22.05 -17.36 5.22
C GLU A 299 -21.00 -17.64 4.13
N ASN A 300 -19.78 -18.09 4.49
CA ASN A 300 -18.64 -18.32 3.59
C ASN A 300 -18.19 -17.06 2.82
N LEU A 301 -18.46 -15.86 3.35
CA LEU A 301 -18.02 -14.59 2.79
C LEU A 301 -16.60 -14.21 3.25
N LEU A 302 -16.16 -14.76 4.38
CA LEU A 302 -14.82 -14.56 4.95
C LEU A 302 -14.17 -15.90 5.34
N GLU A 303 -12.86 -16.01 5.12
CA GLU A 303 -12.04 -17.11 5.63
C GLU A 303 -11.03 -16.63 6.69
N GLU A 304 -10.78 -17.46 7.72
CA GLU A 304 -9.77 -17.20 8.76
C GLU A 304 -8.40 -17.68 8.28
N VAL A 305 -7.39 -16.83 8.41
CA VAL A 305 -5.98 -17.16 8.18
C VAL A 305 -5.16 -16.72 9.39
N LYS A 306 -4.21 -17.55 9.83
CA LYS A 306 -3.36 -17.25 10.98
C LYS A 306 -1.97 -16.80 10.53
N LEU A 307 -1.46 -15.75 11.17
CA LEU A 307 -0.08 -15.28 11.03
C LEU A 307 0.41 -14.77 12.39
N ASN A 308 1.55 -15.29 12.87
CA ASN A 308 2.15 -14.95 14.17
C ASN A 308 1.16 -15.01 15.35
N GLY A 309 0.34 -16.06 15.41
CA GLY A 309 -0.68 -16.23 16.46
C GLY A 309 -1.91 -15.33 16.34
N ASN A 310 -1.90 -14.34 15.43
CA ASN A 310 -3.05 -13.47 15.16
C ASN A 310 -3.99 -14.10 14.12
N LYS A 311 -5.29 -13.87 14.30
CA LYS A 311 -6.34 -14.28 13.36
C LYS A 311 -6.67 -13.13 12.42
N PHE A 312 -6.50 -13.37 11.14
CA PHE A 312 -6.88 -12.48 10.06
C PHE A 312 -8.07 -13.05 9.31
N TYR A 313 -8.87 -12.17 8.73
CA TYR A 313 -10.01 -12.48 7.91
C TYR A 313 -9.79 -11.88 6.53
N LYS A 314 -10.02 -12.68 5.49
CA LYS A 314 -9.91 -12.28 4.09
C LYS A 314 -11.08 -12.82 3.29
N ILE A 315 -11.32 -12.25 2.11
CA ILE A 315 -12.28 -12.82 1.17
C ILE A 315 -11.70 -14.13 0.63
N PRO A 316 -12.48 -15.23 0.62
CA PRO A 316 -12.05 -16.50 0.04
C PRO A 316 -11.60 -16.31 -1.40
N SER A 317 -10.44 -16.88 -1.74
CA SER A 317 -10.00 -16.89 -3.14
C SER A 317 -11.00 -17.70 -3.97
N LYS A 318 -11.55 -17.13 -5.04
CA LYS A 318 -12.28 -17.92 -6.03
C LYS A 318 -11.26 -18.85 -6.68
N VAL A 319 -11.43 -20.15 -6.45
CA VAL A 319 -10.71 -21.22 -7.17
C VAL A 319 -11.03 -21.11 -8.66
#